data_AF-A0A6G6SMW6-F1
#
_entry.id   AF-A0A6G6SMW6-F1
#
_cell.length_a   1.000
_cell.length_b   1.000
_cell.length_c   1.000
_cell.angle_alpha   90.00
_cell.angle_beta   90.00
_cell.angle_gamma   90.00
#
_symmetry.space_group_name_H-M   'P 1'
#
loop_
_entity.id
_entity.type
_entity.pdbx_description
1 polymer ?
#
loop_
_entity_poly.entity_id
_entity_poly.type
_entity_poly.pdbx_seq_one_letter_code
_entity_poly.pdbx_strand_id
1 'polypeptide(L)'
;MNNQHEAIEKATDNQITIAMRPVYIITGANRAYLSERSALNKLANILTEREFHKEGIETNYEGEQCELENGTVAFKRGEPTEHFMDRKEAKLTELQERLKQERNIEQLQKEYAKAVAKYDDAEKEADRLYYELNNALNNK
;
A
#
# COMPACT_ATOMS: atom_id res chain seq x y z
N MET A 1 -42.48 19.28 0.19
CA MET A 1 -41.42 18.44 -0.42
C MET A 1 -42.12 17.32 -1.18
N ASN A 2 -42.02 17.27 -2.51
CA ASN A 2 -42.59 16.15 -3.27
C ASN A 2 -41.75 14.91 -2.99
N ASN A 3 -42.36 13.87 -2.41
CA ASN A 3 -41.67 12.61 -2.15
C ASN A 3 -41.53 11.87 -3.49
N GLN A 4 -40.38 12.04 -4.16
CA GLN A 4 -40.11 11.50 -5.51
C GLN A 4 -40.21 9.96 -5.59
N HIS A 5 -40.33 9.28 -4.45
CA HIS A 5 -40.37 7.82 -4.35
C HIS A 5 -41.73 7.26 -3.90
N GLU A 6 -42.73 8.13 -3.67
CA GLU A 6 -44.07 7.75 -3.22
C GLU A 6 -44.76 6.76 -4.18
N ALA A 7 -44.46 6.85 -5.48
CA ALA A 7 -44.98 5.93 -6.49
C ALA A 7 -44.48 4.49 -6.30
N ILE A 8 -43.24 4.31 -5.83
CA ILE A 8 -42.63 3.00 -5.63
C ILE A 8 -43.12 2.37 -4.33
N GLU A 9 -43.26 3.17 -3.27
CA GLU A 9 -43.82 2.72 -1.99
C GLU A 9 -45.27 2.24 -2.17
N LYS A 10 -46.09 3.01 -2.88
CA LYS A 10 -47.46 2.60 -3.23
C LYS A 10 -47.51 1.35 -4.11
N ALA A 11 -46.60 1.18 -5.07
CA ALA A 11 -46.55 0.01 -5.93
C ALA A 11 -46.16 -1.29 -5.19
N THR A 12 -45.59 -1.18 -4.00
CA THR A 12 -45.15 -2.32 -3.18
C THR A 12 -46.03 -2.53 -1.94
N ASP A 13 -47.23 -1.95 -1.92
CA ASP A 13 -48.14 -1.95 -0.76
C ASP A 13 -47.44 -1.46 0.53
N ASN A 14 -46.53 -0.49 0.39
CA ASN A 14 -45.68 0.04 1.46
C ASN A 14 -44.85 -1.01 2.21
N GLN A 15 -44.63 -2.20 1.63
CA GLN A 15 -43.69 -3.20 2.18
C GLN A 15 -42.24 -2.72 2.10
N ILE A 16 -41.94 -1.81 1.16
CA ILE A 16 -40.66 -1.13 1.06
C ILE A 16 -40.90 0.35 1.34
N THR A 17 -40.23 0.88 2.36
CA THR A 17 -40.22 2.31 2.71
C THR A 17 -38.85 2.89 2.39
N ILE A 18 -38.80 3.95 1.58
CA ILE A 18 -37.56 4.54 1.10
C ILE A 18 -37.25 5.77 1.95
N ALA A 19 -36.34 5.60 2.91
CA ALA A 19 -35.82 6.69 3.73
C ALA A 19 -34.57 7.31 3.08
N MET A 20 -34.61 8.62 2.83
CA MET A 20 -33.44 9.37 2.38
C MET A 20 -32.44 9.48 3.54
N ARG A 21 -31.25 8.90 3.36
CA ARG A 21 -30.10 9.07 4.27
C ARG A 21 -29.02 9.92 3.59
N PRO A 22 -28.33 10.81 4.32
CA PRO A 22 -27.20 11.54 3.75
C PRO A 22 -26.09 10.54 3.40
N VAL A 23 -25.71 10.49 2.12
CA VAL A 23 -24.55 9.75 1.63
C VAL A 23 -23.44 10.76 1.40
N TYR A 24 -22.34 10.62 2.14
CA TYR A 24 -21.14 11.41 1.89
C TYR A 24 -20.39 10.79 0.70
N ILE A 25 -20.40 11.49 -0.43
CA ILE A 25 -19.53 11.15 -1.55
C ILE A 25 -18.13 11.67 -1.20
N ILE A 26 -17.26 10.79 -0.72
CA ILE A 26 -15.83 11.06 -0.66
C ILE A 26 -15.34 10.97 -2.10
N THR A 27 -15.30 12.11 -2.81
CA THR A 27 -14.65 12.19 -4.11
C THR A 27 -13.20 11.78 -3.94
N GLY A 28 -12.85 10.63 -4.51
CA GLY A 28 -11.52 10.07 -4.42
C GLY A 28 -10.48 11.11 -4.82
N ALA A 29 -9.49 11.33 -3.95
CA ALA A 29 -8.38 12.23 -4.23
C ALA A 29 -7.84 11.95 -5.64
N ASN A 30 -7.72 13.00 -6.47
CA ASN A 30 -6.99 12.96 -7.74
C ASN A 30 -5.80 12.02 -7.59
N ARG A 31 -5.70 10.97 -8.44
CA ARG A 31 -4.68 9.90 -8.38
C ARG A 31 -3.44 10.39 -7.63
N ALA A 32 -3.33 10.04 -6.36
CA ALA A 32 -2.23 10.51 -5.54
C ALA A 32 -0.99 9.77 -6.03
N TYR A 33 -0.26 10.36 -6.96
CA TYR A 33 1.08 9.93 -7.33
C TYR A 33 1.97 10.18 -6.12
N LEU A 34 2.05 9.18 -5.24
CA LEU A 34 2.93 9.23 -4.09
C LEU A 34 4.31 8.79 -4.55
N SER A 35 5.32 9.60 -4.23
CA SER A 35 6.70 9.11 -4.23
C SER A 35 6.80 7.90 -3.30
N GLU A 36 7.78 7.02 -3.52
CA GLU A 36 8.02 5.87 -2.64
C GLU A 36 8.08 6.28 -1.16
N ARG A 37 8.83 7.35 -0.86
CA ARG A 37 8.92 7.89 0.50
C ARG A 37 7.56 8.31 1.04
N SER A 38 6.75 9.01 0.23
CA SER A 38 5.40 9.43 0.61
C SER A 38 4.47 8.23 0.83
N ALA A 39 4.59 7.19 0.02
CA ALA A 39 3.81 5.96 0.13
C ALA A 39 4.16 5.20 1.42
N LEU A 40 5.44 5.03 1.72
CA LEU A 40 5.90 4.40 2.96
C LEU A 40 5.47 5.18 4.20
N ASN A 41 5.61 6.51 4.19
CA ASN A 41 5.15 7.36 5.29
C ASN A 41 3.63 7.24 5.52
N LYS A 42 2.85 7.19 4.44
CA LYS A 42 1.40 6.98 4.53
C LYS A 42 1.06 5.58 5.07
N LEU A 43 1.79 4.56 4.64
CA LEU A 43 1.61 3.20 5.15
C LEU A 43 1.97 3.11 6.64
N ALA A 44 3.08 3.70 7.06
CA ALA A 44 3.49 3.77 8.46
C ALA A 44 2.40 4.41 9.33
N ASN A 45 1.80 5.50 8.85
CA ASN A 45 0.68 6.17 9.52
C ASN A 45 -0.52 5.23 9.72
N ILE A 46 -0.96 4.56 8.64
CA ILE A 46 -2.13 3.67 8.66
C ILE A 46 -1.90 2.46 9.58
N LEU A 47 -0.69 1.87 9.53
CA LEU A 47 -0.36 0.73 10.37
C LEU A 47 -0.35 1.12 11.86
N THR A 48 0.23 2.28 12.18
CA THR A 48 0.29 2.79 13.55
C THR A 48 -1.09 3.14 14.08
N GLU A 49 -1.93 3.81 13.29
CA GLU A 49 -3.32 4.12 13.67
C GLU A 49 -4.13 2.85 13.90
N ARG A 50 -3.94 1.81 13.08
CA ARG A 50 -4.57 0.50 13.29
C ARG A 50 -4.09 -0.22 14.55
N GLU A 51 -2.81 -0.11 14.91
CA GLU A 51 -2.28 -0.67 16.16
C GLU A 51 -2.91 0.04 17.36
N PHE A 52 -2.91 1.37 17.37
CA PHE A 52 -3.46 2.17 18.48
C PHE A 52 -4.96 1.98 18.65
N HIS A 53 -5.71 1.91 17.54
CA HIS A 53 -7.15 1.64 17.59
C HIS A 53 -7.47 0.26 18.18
N LYS A 54 -6.62 -0.75 17.96
CA LYS A 54 -6.79 -2.08 18.59
C LYS A 54 -6.51 -2.04 20.08
N GLU A 55 -5.59 -1.18 20.50
CA GLU A 55 -5.20 -1.00 21.91
C GLU A 55 -6.10 0.00 22.65
N GLY A 56 -7.02 0.66 21.94
CA GLY A 56 -7.88 1.70 22.50
C GLY A 56 -7.13 2.99 22.88
N ILE A 57 -5.96 3.21 22.30
CA ILE A 57 -5.11 4.38 22.56
C ILE A 57 -5.49 5.50 21.60
N GLU A 58 -5.69 6.70 22.13
CA GLU A 58 -5.96 7.88 21.31
C GLU A 58 -4.72 8.29 20.49
N THR A 59 -4.94 8.57 19.21
CA THR A 59 -3.87 8.93 18.25
C THR A 59 -3.59 10.42 18.20
N ASN A 60 -4.52 11.24 18.70
CA ASN A 60 -4.47 12.70 18.69
C ASN A 60 -4.89 13.24 20.04
N TYR A 61 -4.41 14.44 20.36
CA TYR A 61 -5.01 15.25 21.43
C TYR A 61 -6.44 15.65 21.08
N GLU A 62 -7.18 16.15 22.07
CA GLU A 62 -8.54 16.64 21.88
C GLU A 62 -8.61 17.70 20.78
N GLY A 63 -9.65 17.61 19.95
CA GLY A 63 -9.90 18.58 18.89
C GLY A 63 -10.64 19.81 19.40
N GLU A 64 -10.59 20.88 18.62
CA GLU A 64 -11.22 22.17 18.95
C GLU A 64 -12.27 22.55 17.92
N GLN A 65 -13.34 23.19 18.35
CA GLN A 65 -14.27 23.87 17.44
C GLN A 65 -13.64 25.18 16.95
N CYS A 66 -13.65 25.39 15.64
CA CYS A 66 -13.17 26.61 15.02
C CYS A 66 -14.24 27.22 14.11
N GLU A 67 -14.32 28.54 14.09
CA GLU A 67 -15.14 29.25 13.12
C GLU A 67 -14.35 29.47 11.81
N LEU A 68 -14.95 29.10 10.69
CA LEU A 68 -14.42 29.37 9.36
C LEU A 68 -14.69 30.83 8.97
N GLU A 69 -13.96 31.35 7.97
CA GLU A 69 -14.09 32.74 7.49
C GLU A 69 -15.52 33.13 7.05
N ASN A 70 -16.36 32.15 6.74
CA ASN A 70 -17.77 32.33 6.37
C ASN A 70 -18.75 32.26 7.56
N GLY A 71 -18.25 32.24 8.80
CA GLY A 71 -19.05 32.13 10.03
C GLY A 71 -19.59 30.72 10.33
N THR A 72 -19.16 29.70 9.59
CA THR A 72 -19.58 28.32 9.84
C THR A 72 -18.68 27.67 10.90
N VAL A 73 -19.28 27.01 11.90
CA VAL A 73 -18.53 26.24 12.91
C VAL A 73 -18.06 24.92 12.30
N ALA A 74 -16.76 24.67 12.34
CA ALA A 74 -16.09 23.44 11.94
C ALA A 74 -15.38 22.79 13.13
N PHE A 75 -15.15 21.49 13.07
CA PHE A 75 -14.37 20.77 14.07
C PHE A 75 -12.98 20.46 13.53
N LYS A 76 -11.94 20.99 14.19
CA LYS A 76 -10.54 20.73 13.86
C LYS A 76 -10.04 19.58 14.72
N ARG A 77 -9.59 18.49 14.06
CA ARG A 77 -8.94 17.37 14.76
C ARG A 77 -7.70 17.89 15.49
N GLY A 78 -7.49 17.45 16.74
CA GLY A 78 -6.31 17.80 17.51
C GLY A 78 -5.02 17.25 16.89
N GLU A 79 -3.88 17.76 17.34
CA GLU A 79 -2.58 17.33 16.83
C GLU A 79 -2.29 15.87 17.19
N PRO A 80 -1.55 15.12 16.35
CA PRO A 80 -1.10 13.78 16.70
C PRO A 80 -0.33 13.78 18.01
N THR A 81 -0.54 12.78 18.86
CA THR A 81 0.21 12.66 20.13
C THR A 81 1.68 12.36 19.85
N GLU A 82 2.57 12.77 20.77
CA GLU A 82 4.02 12.49 20.66
C GLU A 82 4.26 10.97 20.57
N HIS A 83 3.58 10.20 21.42
CA HIS A 83 3.65 8.74 21.43
C HIS A 83 3.22 8.12 20.08
N PHE A 84 2.19 8.67 19.44
CA PHE A 84 1.78 8.23 18.10
C PHE A 84 2.86 8.53 17.06
N MET A 85 3.44 9.73 17.11
CA MET A 85 4.47 10.14 16.16
C MET A 85 5.75 9.32 16.29
N ASP A 86 6.20 9.04 17.51
CA ASP A 86 7.37 8.20 17.77
C ASP A 86 7.17 6.78 17.25
N ARG A 87 5.99 6.19 17.50
CA ARG A 87 5.67 4.85 17.02
C ARG A 87 5.62 4.80 15.49
N LYS A 88 5.02 5.83 14.88
CA LYS A 88 4.94 5.96 13.43
C LYS A 88 6.32 6.08 12.80
N GLU A 89 7.22 6.87 13.39
CA GLU A 89 8.58 7.04 12.88
C GLU A 89 9.36 5.72 12.96
N ALA A 90 9.26 5.01 14.09
CA ALA A 90 9.85 3.67 14.23
C ALA A 90 9.32 2.69 13.15
N LYS A 91 8.01 2.73 12.88
CA LYS A 91 7.40 1.90 11.82
C LYS A 91 7.90 2.30 10.43
N LEU A 92 8.10 3.60 10.19
CA LEU A 92 8.64 4.09 8.93
C LEU A 92 10.07 3.60 8.69
N THR A 93 10.93 3.66 9.73
CA THR A 93 12.30 3.12 9.65
C THR A 93 12.29 1.62 9.35
N GLU A 94 11.46 0.83 10.04
CA GLU A 94 11.31 -0.61 9.80
C GLU A 94 10.93 -0.90 8.33
N LEU A 95 9.96 -0.15 7.78
CA LEU A 95 9.53 -0.31 6.39
C LEU A 95 10.64 0.04 5.39
N GLN A 96 11.44 1.08 5.67
CA GLN A 96 12.57 1.47 4.82
C GLN A 96 13.66 0.40 4.83
N GLU A 97 13.97 -0.18 5.99
CA GLU A 97 14.93 -1.26 6.11
C GLU A 97 14.48 -2.52 5.35
N ARG A 98 13.22 -2.91 5.49
CA ARG A 98 12.64 -4.02 4.71
C ARG A 98 12.74 -3.78 3.22
N LEU A 99 12.39 -2.57 2.75
CA LEU A 99 12.50 -2.24 1.34
C LEU A 99 13.95 -2.35 0.83
N LYS A 100 14.92 -1.93 1.64
CA LYS A 100 16.35 -2.08 1.30
C LYS A 100 16.75 -3.55 1.19
N GLN A 101 16.26 -4.40 2.08
CA GLN A 101 16.51 -5.85 2.04
C GLN A 101 15.91 -6.49 0.79
N GLU A 102 14.66 -6.18 0.45
CA GLU A 102 14.00 -6.68 -0.76
C GLU A 102 14.76 -6.30 -2.03
N ARG A 103 15.23 -5.06 -2.13
CA ARG A 103 16.06 -4.61 -3.26
C ARG A 103 17.39 -5.38 -3.36
N ASN A 104 18.01 -5.68 -2.23
CA ASN A 104 19.24 -6.47 -2.21
C ASN A 104 18.98 -7.91 -2.69
N ILE A 105 17.88 -8.51 -2.25
CA ILE A 105 17.46 -9.84 -2.72
C ILE A 105 17.24 -9.81 -4.24
N GLU A 106 16.54 -8.81 -4.76
CA GLU A 106 16.29 -8.67 -6.20
C GLU A 106 17.61 -8.53 -6.99
N GLN A 107 18.57 -7.77 -6.46
CA GLN A 107 19.89 -7.63 -7.06
C GLN A 107 20.64 -8.98 -7.09
N LEU A 108 20.68 -9.69 -5.96
CA LEU A 108 21.35 -10.99 -5.85
C LEU A 108 20.72 -12.03 -6.77
N GLN A 109 19.39 -12.03 -6.91
CA GLN A 109 18.69 -12.91 -7.86
C GLN A 109 19.10 -12.63 -9.31
N LYS A 110 19.26 -11.36 -9.69
CA LYS A 110 19.73 -10.98 -11.04
C LYS A 110 21.18 -11.41 -11.26
N GLU A 111 22.04 -11.25 -10.26
CA GLU A 111 23.44 -11.67 -10.33
C GLU A 111 23.55 -13.20 -10.44
N TYR A 112 22.78 -13.92 -9.64
CA TYR A 112 22.67 -15.38 -9.72
C TYR A 112 22.21 -15.86 -11.09
N ALA A 113 21.14 -15.28 -11.63
CA ALA A 113 20.63 -15.63 -12.97
C ALA A 113 21.69 -15.42 -14.06
N LYS A 114 22.49 -14.35 -13.97
CA LYS A 114 23.61 -14.11 -14.89
C LYS A 114 24.73 -15.14 -14.72
N ALA A 115 25.03 -15.54 -13.49
CA ALA A 115 26.06 -16.55 -13.21
C ALA A 115 25.64 -17.92 -13.75
N VAL A 116 24.37 -18.31 -13.55
CA VAL A 116 23.79 -19.54 -14.09
C VAL A 116 23.86 -19.55 -15.61
N ALA A 117 23.45 -18.48 -16.29
CA ALA A 117 23.53 -18.41 -17.75
C ALA A 117 24.97 -18.59 -18.28
N LYS A 118 25.97 -18.00 -17.61
CA LYS A 118 27.39 -18.18 -17.97
C LYS A 118 27.87 -19.61 -17.72
N TYR A 119 27.41 -20.23 -16.64
CA TYR A 119 27.72 -21.63 -16.34
C TYR A 119 27.15 -22.54 -17.43
N ASP A 120 25.88 -22.37 -17.79
CA ASP A 120 25.21 -23.17 -18.82
C ASP A 120 25.92 -23.05 -20.19
N ASP A 121 26.37 -21.85 -20.54
CA ASP A 121 27.13 -21.62 -21.77
C ASP A 121 28.51 -22.31 -21.73
N ALA A 122 29.20 -22.25 -20.59
CA ALA A 122 30.49 -22.92 -20.42
C ALA A 122 30.37 -24.45 -20.42
N GLU A 123 29.30 -24.99 -19.82
CA GLU A 123 29.00 -26.42 -19.78
C GLU A 123 28.76 -26.95 -21.21
N LYS A 124 27.94 -26.25 -22.01
CA LYS A 124 27.71 -26.61 -23.42
C LYS A 124 28.99 -26.62 -24.26
N GLU A 125 29.87 -25.63 -24.04
CA GLU A 125 31.14 -25.56 -24.77
C GLU A 125 32.09 -26.68 -24.34
N ALA A 126 32.15 -26.99 -23.04
CA ALA A 126 32.93 -28.11 -22.53
C ALA A 126 32.46 -29.45 -23.11
N ASP A 127 31.14 -29.68 -23.14
CA ASP A 127 30.54 -30.86 -23.75
C ASP A 127 30.93 -30.97 -25.24
N ARG A 128 30.78 -29.88 -25.98
CA ARG A 128 31.15 -29.83 -27.40
C ARG A 128 32.62 -30.20 -27.63
N LEU A 129 33.54 -29.59 -26.87
CA LEU A 129 34.97 -29.88 -26.97
C LEU A 129 35.29 -31.33 -26.60
N TYR A 130 34.59 -31.89 -25.62
CA TYR A 130 34.72 -33.30 -25.24
C TYR A 130 34.31 -34.25 -26.37
N TYR A 131 33.17 -33.97 -27.04
CA TYR A 131 32.73 -34.74 -28.21
C TYR A 131 33.74 -34.65 -29.36
N GLU A 132 34.24 -33.45 -29.66
CA GLU A 132 35.24 -33.23 -30.72
C GLU A 132 36.54 -34.02 -30.43
N LEU A 133 37.01 -34.00 -29.18
CA LEU A 133 38.19 -34.76 -28.75
C LEU A 133 38.01 -36.27 -28.88
N ASN A 134 36.89 -36.81 -28.40
CA ASN A 134 36.60 -38.25 -28.49
C ASN A 134 36.51 -38.72 -29.93
N ASN A 135 35.89 -37.93 -30.81
CA ASN A 135 35.84 -38.26 -32.24
C ASN A 135 37.24 -38.26 -32.87
N ALA A 136 38.11 -37.31 -32.49
CA ALA A 136 39.49 -37.27 -32.97
C ALA A 136 40.34 -38.46 -32.46
N LEU A 137 40.06 -38.96 -31.26
CA LEU A 137 40.72 -40.14 -30.69
C LEU A 137 40.24 -41.45 -31.32
N ASN A 138 38.95 -41.56 -31.66
CA ASN A 138 38.34 -42.77 -32.23
C ASN A 138 38.49 -42.89 -33.76
N ASN A 139 38.77 -41.80 -34.47
CA ASN A 139 39.02 -41.79 -35.92
C ASN A 139 40.50 -41.95 -36.29
N LYS A 140 41.32 -42.49 -35.39
CA LYS A 140 42.70 -42.96 -35.64
C LYS A 140 42.74 -44.47 -35.75
#